data_AF-X1K2L8-F1
#
_entry.id   AF-X1K2L8-F1
#
_cell.length_a   1.000
_cell.length_b   1.000
_cell.length_c   1.000
_cell.angle_alpha   90.00
_cell.angle_beta   90.00
_cell.angle_gamma   90.00
#
_symmetry.space_group_name_H-M   'P 1'
#
loop_
_entity.id
_entity.type
_entity.pdbx_description
1 polymer ?
#
loop_
_entity_poly.entity_id
_entity_poly.type
_entity_poly.pdbx_seq_one_letter_code
_entity_poly.pdbx_strand_id
1 'polypeptide(L)'
;EHGPVVDWVEEQYFKLYGKKPRDTWRQIRKFHQEGKLIKVKKGIYRYDPDYVKEVELFDFPPEVKEEIFRRDNYQCVVCGRGIKDGVEICADHIKPKDKGGTNTADNGQTLCMEHNLMKKNYSQTEAGKRYFIKMYEQAVSNSDERMTNFCKCVFECYDKHGINSHIERPNRRHQW
;
A
#
# COMPACT_ATOMS: atom_id res chain seq x y z
N GLU A 1 -3.59 -21.74 -9.44
CA GLU A 1 -3.16 -23.02 -8.85
C GLU A 1 -2.30 -22.76 -7.64
N HIS A 2 -2.61 -23.45 -6.53
CA HIS A 2 -1.74 -23.48 -5.37
C HIS A 2 -0.55 -24.38 -5.71
N GLY A 3 0.69 -23.94 -5.44
CA GLY A 3 1.88 -24.75 -5.71
C GLY A 3 1.95 -25.98 -4.80
N PRO A 4 2.71 -27.02 -5.18
CA PRO A 4 2.74 -28.34 -4.53
C PRO A 4 3.11 -28.30 -3.03
N VAL A 5 3.76 -27.22 -2.58
CA VAL A 5 4.10 -26.99 -1.18
C VAL A 5 2.86 -26.84 -0.31
N VAL A 6 1.82 -26.17 -0.79
CA VAL A 6 0.62 -25.93 0.03
C VAL A 6 -0.18 -27.21 0.20
N ASP A 7 -0.33 -28.00 -0.86
CA ASP A 7 -1.01 -29.29 -0.79
C ASP A 7 -0.30 -30.21 0.22
N TRP A 8 1.03 -30.26 0.18
CA TRP A 8 1.83 -31.03 1.14
C TRP A 8 1.66 -30.51 2.58
N VAL A 9 1.73 -29.19 2.81
CA VAL A 9 1.55 -28.61 4.16
C VAL A 9 0.14 -28.86 4.69
N GLU A 10 -0.89 -28.73 3.85
CA GLU A 10 -2.27 -29.02 4.23
C GLU A 10 -2.44 -30.49 4.63
N GLU A 11 -1.84 -31.41 3.88
CA GLU A 11 -1.86 -32.85 4.19
C GLU A 11 -1.18 -33.14 5.54
N GLN A 12 0.04 -32.62 5.77
CA GLN A 12 0.75 -32.84 7.04
C GLN A 12 0.01 -32.22 8.22
N TYR A 13 -0.53 -31.01 8.04
CA TYR A 13 -1.29 -30.32 9.09
C TYR A 13 -2.57 -31.08 9.42
N PHE A 14 -3.26 -31.65 8.43
CA PHE A 14 -4.43 -32.50 8.65
C PHE A 14 -4.08 -33.78 9.42
N LYS A 15 -2.94 -34.43 9.11
CA LYS A 15 -2.46 -35.61 9.85
C LYS A 15 -2.19 -35.29 11.32
N LEU A 16 -1.64 -34.12 11.62
CA LEU A 16 -1.28 -33.71 12.98
C LEU A 16 -2.47 -33.22 13.81
N TYR A 17 -3.40 -32.48 13.20
CA TYR A 17 -4.41 -31.72 13.93
C TYR A 17 -5.86 -32.08 13.56
N GLY A 18 -6.07 -33.02 12.64
CA GLY A 18 -7.39 -33.49 12.21
C GLY A 18 -8.25 -32.44 11.50
N LYS A 19 -7.66 -31.34 11.05
CA LYS A 19 -8.35 -30.23 10.39
C LYS A 19 -7.46 -29.54 9.39
N LYS A 20 -8.05 -28.89 8.37
CA LYS A 20 -7.29 -28.10 7.41
C LYS A 20 -6.77 -26.79 8.03
N PRO A 21 -5.58 -26.31 7.66
CA PRO A 21 -5.12 -24.99 8.04
C PRO A 21 -5.97 -23.91 7.34
N ARG A 22 -6.25 -22.79 8.03
CA ARG A 22 -7.17 -21.76 7.49
C ARG A 22 -6.56 -20.88 6.40
N ASP A 23 -5.25 -20.61 6.47
CA ASP A 23 -4.57 -19.72 5.52
C ASP A 23 -3.06 -20.01 5.43
N THR A 24 -2.74 -21.18 4.88
CA THR A 24 -1.36 -21.67 4.65
C THR A 24 -0.55 -20.69 3.81
N TRP A 25 -1.16 -20.07 2.80
CA TRP A 25 -0.50 -19.11 1.92
C TRP A 25 -0.06 -17.84 2.63
N ARG A 26 -0.90 -17.26 3.49
CA ARG A 26 -0.52 -16.08 4.28
C ARG A 26 0.62 -16.42 5.22
N GLN A 27 0.60 -17.60 5.84
CA GLN A 27 1.66 -18.01 6.76
C GLN A 27 3.00 -18.25 6.05
N ILE A 28 3.00 -18.87 4.87
CA ILE A 28 4.19 -19.06 4.04
C ILE A 28 4.78 -17.71 3.61
N ARG A 29 3.93 -16.77 3.17
CA ARG A 29 4.38 -15.41 2.83
C ARG A 29 4.98 -14.68 4.03
N LYS A 30 4.36 -14.82 5.21
CA LYS A 30 4.87 -14.26 6.46
C LYS A 30 6.25 -14.82 6.81
N PHE A 31 6.46 -16.13 6.74
CA PHE A 31 7.77 -16.73 6.99
C PHE A 31 8.85 -16.31 5.99
N HIS A 32 8.49 -16.09 4.74
CA HIS A 32 9.41 -15.49 3.77
C HIS A 32 9.77 -14.05 4.15
N GLN A 33 8.79 -13.24 4.58
CA GLN A 33 9.06 -11.86 5.03
C GLN A 33 9.93 -11.82 6.29
N GLU A 34 9.77 -12.79 7.19
CA GLU A 34 10.60 -12.99 8.39
C GLU A 34 12.01 -13.54 8.08
N GLY A 35 12.34 -13.80 6.80
CA GLY A 35 13.64 -14.34 6.41
C GLY A 35 13.83 -15.84 6.64
N LYS A 36 12.80 -16.53 7.14
CA LYS A 36 12.83 -17.97 7.43
C LYS A 36 12.71 -18.83 6.18
N LEU A 37 12.12 -18.30 5.10
CA LEU A 37 11.97 -19.00 3.83
C LEU A 37 12.62 -18.21 2.70
N ILE A 38 13.26 -18.93 1.78
CA ILE A 38 13.80 -18.40 0.52
C ILE A 38 12.75 -18.55 -0.57
N LYS A 39 12.39 -17.47 -1.24
CA LYS A 39 11.53 -17.56 -2.43
C LYS A 39 12.38 -17.93 -3.64
N VAL A 40 12.23 -19.17 -4.10
CA VAL A 40 12.92 -19.67 -5.30
C VAL A 40 12.19 -19.21 -6.56
N LYS A 41 10.86 -19.32 -6.58
CA LYS A 41 9.98 -18.80 -7.64
C LYS A 41 8.58 -18.54 -7.08
N LYS A 42 7.70 -17.91 -7.87
CA LYS A 42 6.31 -17.65 -7.46
C LYS A 42 5.64 -18.96 -7.01
N GLY A 43 5.27 -19.03 -5.73
CA GLY A 43 4.62 -20.21 -5.15
C GLY A 43 5.54 -21.33 -4.66
N ILE A 44 6.87 -21.19 -4.81
CA ILE A 44 7.84 -22.17 -4.30
C ILE A 44 8.81 -21.48 -3.34
N TYR A 45 8.79 -21.96 -2.11
CA TYR A 45 9.61 -21.47 -1.01
C TYR A 45 10.45 -22.63 -0.48
N ARG A 46 11.69 -22.34 -0.13
CA ARG A 46 12.65 -23.30 0.42
C ARG A 46 12.97 -22.89 1.85
N TYR A 47 12.86 -23.81 2.79
CA TYR A 47 13.49 -23.69 4.10
C TYR A 47 14.93 -24.19 3.98
N ASP A 48 15.88 -23.41 4.49
CA ASP A 48 17.29 -23.75 4.50
C ASP A 48 17.86 -23.26 5.85
N PRO A 49 18.19 -24.19 6.78
CA PRO A 49 18.66 -23.84 8.13
C PRO A 49 19.88 -22.94 8.14
N ASP A 50 20.77 -23.11 7.16
CA ASP A 50 22.02 -22.35 7.03
C ASP A 50 21.79 -20.97 6.39
N TYR A 51 20.58 -20.72 5.88
CA TYR A 51 20.16 -19.47 5.25
C TYR A 51 19.20 -18.65 6.11
N VAL A 52 18.69 -19.15 7.24
CA VAL A 52 17.76 -18.39 8.08
C VAL A 52 18.44 -17.13 8.59
N LYS A 53 18.27 -16.03 7.85
CA LYS A 53 18.66 -14.70 8.27
C LYS A 53 17.51 -14.18 9.12
N GLU A 54 17.81 -13.67 10.31
CA GLU A 54 16.86 -12.80 10.99
C GLU A 54 16.65 -11.57 10.10
N VAL A 55 15.55 -11.57 9.37
CA VAL A 55 15.09 -10.37 8.69
C VAL A 55 14.20 -9.67 9.69
N GLU A 56 14.67 -8.52 10.20
CA GLU A 56 13.81 -7.64 10.98
C GLU A 56 12.57 -7.30 10.12
N LEU A 57 11.41 -7.81 10.53
CA LEU A 57 10.14 -7.38 9.95
C LEU A 57 10.01 -5.89 10.21
N PHE A 58 10.17 -5.08 9.17
CA PHE A 58 10.39 -3.64 9.24
C PHE A 58 9.13 -2.81 9.51
N ASP A 59 8.34 -3.26 10.47
CA ASP A 59 7.28 -2.47 11.08
C ASP A 59 7.88 -1.38 11.98
N PHE A 60 7.10 -0.33 12.24
CA PHE A 60 7.42 0.60 13.31
C PHE A 60 7.42 -0.15 14.66
N PRO A 61 8.42 0.09 15.53
CA PRO A 61 8.37 -0.38 16.91
C PRO A 61 7.07 0.08 17.59
N PRO A 62 6.51 -0.68 18.56
CA PRO A 62 5.27 -0.31 19.23
C PRO A 62 5.29 1.11 19.82
N GLU A 63 6.41 1.50 20.42
CA GLU A 63 6.60 2.84 20.99
C GLU A 63 6.51 3.95 19.93
N VAL A 64 7.13 3.73 18.76
CA VAL A 64 7.08 4.67 17.64
C VAL A 64 5.68 4.71 17.02
N LYS A 65 4.99 3.56 16.90
CA LYS A 65 3.58 3.52 16.43
C LYS A 65 2.69 4.38 17.33
N GLU A 66 2.84 4.23 18.63
CA GLU A 66 2.07 4.97 19.61
C GLU A 66 2.41 6.47 19.59
N GLU A 67 3.68 6.83 19.42
CA GLU A 67 4.10 8.22 19.23
C GLU A 67 3.44 8.85 17.99
N ILE A 68 3.45 8.14 16.86
CA ILE A 68 2.79 8.58 15.62
C ILE A 68 1.30 8.80 15.85
N PHE A 69 0.61 7.83 16.46
CA PHE A 69 -0.82 7.94 16.73
C PHE A 69 -1.14 9.10 17.67
N ARG A 70 -0.37 9.28 18.74
CA ARG A 70 -0.57 10.39 19.67
C ARG A 70 -0.35 11.74 19.00
N ARG A 71 0.71 11.89 18.19
CA ARG A 71 1.00 13.12 17.44
C ARG A 71 -0.15 13.48 16.49
N ASP A 72 -0.74 12.48 15.85
CA ASP A 72 -1.83 12.67 14.88
C ASP A 72 -3.22 12.61 15.54
N ASN A 73 -3.31 12.73 16.87
CA ASN A 73 -4.56 12.68 17.65
C ASN A 73 -5.42 11.41 17.41
N TYR A 74 -4.78 10.29 17.07
CA TYR A 74 -5.43 9.03 16.68
C TYR A 74 -6.41 9.19 15.51
N GLN A 75 -6.12 10.14 14.62
CA GLN A 75 -6.94 10.48 13.47
C GLN A 75 -6.12 10.33 12.18
N CYS A 76 -6.80 9.95 11.11
CA CYS A 76 -6.22 9.92 9.78
C CYS A 76 -5.81 11.34 9.36
N VAL A 77 -4.53 11.55 9.04
CA VAL A 77 -4.02 12.87 8.64
C VAL A 77 -4.62 13.37 7.32
N VAL A 78 -5.24 12.49 6.53
CA VAL A 78 -5.86 12.84 5.24
C VAL A 78 -7.34 13.23 5.39
N CYS A 79 -8.10 12.55 6.26
CA CYS A 79 -9.56 12.75 6.34
C CYS A 79 -10.10 13.10 7.72
N GLY A 80 -9.25 13.18 8.74
CA GLY A 80 -9.63 13.54 10.11
C GLY A 80 -10.41 12.47 10.88
N ARG A 81 -10.89 11.41 10.21
CA ARG A 81 -11.60 10.30 10.87
C ARG A 81 -10.65 9.48 11.74
N GLY A 82 -11.10 9.10 12.94
CA GLY A 82 -10.38 8.24 13.86
C GLY A 82 -11.25 7.13 14.43
N ILE A 83 -10.78 6.50 15.52
CA ILE A 83 -11.47 5.37 16.16
C ILE A 83 -12.92 5.73 16.56
N LYS A 84 -13.15 6.97 16.98
CA LYS A 84 -14.49 7.47 17.36
C LYS A 84 -15.48 7.50 16.20
N ASP A 85 -14.99 7.61 14.97
CA ASP A 85 -15.79 7.59 13.74
C ASP A 85 -16.00 6.17 13.20
N GLY A 86 -15.56 5.15 13.94
CA GLY A 86 -15.69 3.74 13.56
C GLY A 86 -14.68 3.27 12.51
N VAL A 87 -13.62 4.03 12.24
CA VAL A 87 -12.56 3.64 11.29
C VAL A 87 -11.35 3.06 12.00
N GLU A 88 -10.78 1.99 11.43
CA GLU A 88 -9.50 1.45 11.85
C GLU A 88 -8.36 2.35 11.35
N ILE A 89 -7.41 2.66 12.24
CA ILE A 89 -6.22 3.46 11.95
C ILE A 89 -4.96 2.59 11.89
N CYS A 90 -4.01 2.99 11.05
CA CYS A 90 -2.75 2.30 10.84
C CYS A 90 -1.60 3.33 10.82
N ALA A 91 -0.45 2.95 11.38
CA ALA A 91 0.79 3.71 11.21
C ALA A 91 1.42 3.31 9.87
N ASP A 92 1.65 4.28 9.00
CA ASP A 92 2.18 4.10 7.66
C ASP A 92 3.40 5.01 7.43
N HIS A 93 4.35 4.57 6.60
CA HIS A 93 5.54 5.36 6.27
C HIS A 93 5.22 6.40 5.19
N ILE A 94 5.48 7.68 5.46
CA ILE A 94 5.35 8.77 4.47
C ILE A 94 6.21 8.47 3.25
N LYS A 95 7.51 8.29 3.46
CA LYS A 95 8.44 7.78 2.45
C LYS A 95 8.55 6.27 2.59
N PRO A 96 8.18 5.48 1.57
CA PRO A 96 8.35 4.04 1.58
C PRO A 96 9.81 3.63 1.84
N LYS A 97 10.03 2.55 2.58
CA LYS A 97 11.38 2.08 2.93
C LYS A 97 12.23 1.67 1.72
N ASP A 98 11.62 1.06 0.70
CA ASP A 98 12.27 0.72 -0.57
C ASP A 98 12.81 1.96 -1.31
N LYS A 99 12.31 3.15 -0.95
CA LYS A 99 12.80 4.44 -1.45
C LYS A 99 13.72 5.17 -0.46
N GLY A 100 14.10 4.52 0.65
CA GLY A 100 14.97 5.09 1.69
C GLY A 100 14.22 5.84 2.81
N GLY A 101 13.02 5.38 3.17
CA GLY A 101 12.30 5.85 4.36
C GLY A 101 12.85 5.27 5.67
N THR A 102 12.73 6.02 6.77
CA THR A 102 13.20 5.61 8.11
C THR A 102 12.06 5.07 8.98
N ASN A 103 12.39 4.39 10.09
CA ASN A 103 11.45 3.90 11.10
C ASN A 103 11.24 4.89 12.26
N THR A 104 11.47 6.17 12.01
CA THR A 104 11.29 7.24 13.00
C THR A 104 9.87 7.79 12.95
N ALA A 105 9.39 8.36 14.05
CA ALA A 105 8.06 8.97 14.10
C ALA A 105 7.88 10.06 13.04
N ASP A 106 8.94 10.79 12.69
CA ASP A 106 8.94 11.83 11.64
C ASP A 106 8.60 11.30 10.25
N ASN A 107 8.96 10.05 9.95
CA ASN A 107 8.59 9.40 8.69
C ASN A 107 7.30 8.57 8.82
N GLY A 108 6.65 8.60 9.98
CA GLY A 108 5.37 7.94 10.22
C GLY A 108 4.19 8.90 10.05
N GLN A 109 3.04 8.36 9.65
CA GLN A 109 1.75 9.05 9.61
C GLN A 109 0.63 8.09 9.97
N THR A 110 -0.43 8.61 10.56
CA THR A 110 -1.66 7.89 10.86
C THR A 110 -2.60 7.97 9.66
N LEU A 111 -2.98 6.82 9.10
CA LEU A 111 -3.95 6.71 8.03
C LEU A 111 -5.09 5.79 8.44
N CYS A 112 -6.33 6.09 8.04
CA CYS A 112 -7.40 5.10 8.10
C CYS A 112 -7.15 3.98 7.07
N MET A 113 -7.77 2.82 7.27
CA MET A 113 -7.59 1.66 6.38
C MET A 113 -7.83 2.00 4.90
N GLU A 114 -8.84 2.81 4.60
CA GLU A 114 -9.16 3.26 3.22
C GLU A 114 -7.99 4.02 2.58
N HIS A 115 -7.43 5.02 3.28
CA HIS A 115 -6.31 5.82 2.76
C HIS A 115 -4.99 5.04 2.75
N ASN A 116 -4.78 4.14 3.72
CA ASN A 116 -3.63 3.25 3.74
C ASN A 116 -3.64 2.31 2.52
N LEU A 117 -4.79 1.70 2.21
CA LEU A 117 -4.96 0.86 1.02
C LEU A 117 -4.79 1.67 -0.27
N MET A 118 -5.35 2.88 -0.33
CA MET A 118 -5.18 3.77 -1.47
C MET A 118 -3.69 4.07 -1.72
N LYS A 119 -2.92 4.38 -0.68
CA LYS A 119 -1.47 4.62 -0.78
C LYS A 119 -0.66 3.38 -1.18
N LYS A 120 -1.10 2.18 -0.78
CA LYS A 120 -0.47 0.92 -1.20
C LYS A 120 -0.72 0.60 -2.66
N ASN A 121 -1.90 0.92 -3.17
CA ASN A 121 -2.28 0.67 -4.55
C ASN A 121 -1.79 1.76 -5.51
N TYR A 122 -1.71 3.00 -5.03
CA TYR A 122 -1.35 4.19 -5.81
C TYR A 122 -0.45 5.09 -4.97
N SER A 123 0.59 5.69 -5.57
CA SER A 123 1.29 6.78 -4.87
C SER A 123 0.31 7.95 -4.61
N GLN A 124 0.57 8.80 -3.61
CA GLN A 124 -0.31 9.95 -3.30
C GLN A 124 -0.55 10.85 -4.52
N THR A 125 0.49 11.10 -5.32
CA THR A 125 0.40 11.91 -6.54
C THR A 125 -0.35 11.19 -7.65
N GLU A 126 -0.27 9.85 -7.71
CA GLU A 126 -1.03 9.06 -8.68
C GLU A 126 -2.53 9.04 -8.33
N ALA A 127 -2.86 8.81 -7.06
CA ALA A 127 -4.22 8.90 -6.57
C ALA A 127 -4.82 10.28 -6.89
N GLY A 128 -4.07 11.35 -6.59
CA GLY A 128 -4.45 12.72 -6.93
C GLY A 128 -4.72 12.91 -8.43
N LYS A 129 -3.79 12.50 -9.30
CA LYS A 129 -3.95 12.60 -10.76
C LYS A 129 -5.21 11.86 -11.25
N ARG A 130 -5.47 10.64 -10.75
CA ARG A 130 -6.66 9.85 -11.09
C ARG A 130 -7.95 10.54 -10.64
N TYR A 131 -7.96 11.17 -9.47
CA TYR A 131 -9.11 11.97 -9.02
C TYR A 131 -9.38 13.17 -9.92
N PHE A 132 -8.35 13.90 -10.34
CA PHE A 132 -8.52 15.01 -11.28
C PHE A 132 -9.01 14.54 -12.66
N ILE A 133 -8.59 13.38 -13.15
CA ILE A 133 -9.11 12.78 -14.39
C ILE A 133 -10.62 12.54 -14.27
N LYS A 134 -11.06 11.88 -13.20
CA LYS A 134 -12.50 11.63 -12.96
C LYS A 134 -13.29 12.94 -12.81
N MET A 135 -12.73 13.91 -12.10
CA MET A 135 -13.33 15.24 -11.91
C MET A 135 -13.49 15.97 -13.25
N TYR A 136 -12.49 15.91 -14.12
CA TYR A 136 -12.53 16.48 -15.46
C TYR A 136 -13.65 15.85 -16.31
N GLU A 137 -13.75 14.52 -16.32
CA GLU A 137 -14.79 13.80 -17.07
C GLU A 137 -16.20 14.21 -16.61
N GLN A 138 -16.41 14.31 -15.29
CA GLN A 138 -17.68 14.76 -14.73
C GLN A 138 -17.97 16.22 -15.09
N ALA A 139 -16.96 17.10 -15.04
CA ALA A 139 -17.10 18.50 -15.39
C ALA A 139 -17.47 18.69 -16.88
N VAL A 140 -16.85 17.93 -17.78
CA VAL A 140 -17.19 17.92 -19.21
C VAL A 140 -18.63 17.43 -19.40
N SER A 141 -19.03 16.33 -18.74
CA SER A 141 -20.40 15.83 -18.81
C SER A 141 -21.44 16.83 -18.31
N ASN A 142 -21.08 17.67 -17.35
CA ASN A 142 -21.96 18.68 -16.76
C ASN A 142 -21.84 20.06 -17.43
N SER A 143 -21.01 20.20 -18.48
CA SER A 143 -20.67 21.48 -19.10
C SER A 143 -20.15 22.54 -18.10
N ASP A 144 -19.45 22.11 -17.05
CA ASP A 144 -18.81 23.00 -16.07
C ASP A 144 -17.44 23.48 -16.59
N GLU A 145 -17.45 24.61 -17.28
CA GLU A 145 -16.23 25.17 -17.88
C GLU A 145 -15.17 25.58 -16.84
N ARG A 146 -15.61 26.08 -15.68
CA ARG A 146 -14.69 26.50 -14.60
C ARG A 146 -13.89 25.30 -14.11
N MET A 147 -14.58 24.21 -13.78
CA MET A 147 -13.93 23.00 -13.29
C MET A 147 -13.10 22.32 -14.36
N THR A 148 -13.58 22.31 -15.60
CA THR A 148 -12.85 21.80 -16.77
C THR A 148 -11.51 22.52 -16.94
N ASN A 149 -11.50 23.85 -16.86
CA ASN A 149 -10.28 24.65 -17.00
C ASN A 149 -9.34 24.49 -15.80
N PHE A 150 -9.88 24.42 -14.58
CA PHE A 150 -9.07 24.11 -13.39
C PHE A 150 -8.33 22.77 -13.51
N CYS A 151 -9.04 21.70 -13.91
CA CYS A 151 -8.42 20.39 -14.09
C CYS A 151 -7.34 20.42 -15.19
N LYS A 152 -7.54 21.18 -16.29
CA LYS A 152 -6.51 21.36 -17.33
C LYS A 152 -5.23 21.99 -16.76
N CYS A 153 -5.34 23.04 -15.95
CA CYS A 153 -4.18 23.67 -15.30
C CYS A 153 -3.44 22.70 -14.38
N VAL A 154 -4.17 21.89 -13.62
CA VAL A 154 -3.57 20.85 -12.76
C VAL A 154 -2.80 19.84 -13.61
N PHE A 155 -3.38 19.38 -14.72
CA PHE A 155 -2.71 18.46 -15.62
C PHE A 155 -1.45 19.03 -16.27
N GLU A 156 -1.47 20.31 -16.66
CA GLU A 156 -0.28 21.00 -17.17
C GLU A 156 0.84 21.06 -16.11
N CYS A 157 0.49 21.23 -14.84
CA CYS A 157 1.45 21.16 -13.74
C CYS A 157 2.10 19.77 -13.62
N TYR A 158 1.30 18.70 -13.69
CA TYR A 158 1.83 17.32 -13.73
C TYR A 158 2.79 17.11 -14.91
N ASP A 159 2.40 17.55 -16.12
CA ASP A 159 3.20 17.40 -17.34
C ASP A 159 4.51 18.22 -17.24
N LYS A 160 4.43 19.48 -16.80
CA LYS A 160 5.57 20.40 -16.63
C LYS A 160 6.66 19.82 -15.71
N HIS A 161 6.26 19.13 -14.65
CA HIS A 161 7.19 18.54 -13.68
C HIS A 161 7.51 17.06 -13.95
N GLY A 162 6.99 16.48 -15.05
CA GLY A 162 7.21 15.07 -15.38
C GLY A 162 6.62 14.09 -14.36
N ILE A 163 5.64 14.51 -13.56
CA ILE A 163 5.07 13.70 -12.48
C ILE A 163 4.00 12.77 -13.07
N ASN A 164 4.13 11.46 -12.81
CA ASN A 164 3.19 10.42 -13.24
C ASN A 164 2.90 10.45 -14.75
N SER A 165 3.94 10.66 -15.56
CA SER A 165 3.88 10.74 -17.02
C SER A 165 3.34 9.46 -17.70
N HIS A 166 3.42 8.31 -17.01
CA HIS A 166 2.85 7.04 -17.44
C HIS A 166 1.31 6.98 -17.36
N ILE A 167 0.66 7.97 -16.74
CA ILE A 167 -0.80 8.07 -16.65
C ILE A 167 -1.28 9.08 -17.70
N GLU A 168 -1.98 8.58 -18.71
CA GLU A 168 -2.57 9.42 -19.74
C GLU A 168 -3.72 10.27 -19.19
N ARG A 169 -3.87 11.48 -19.74
CA ARG A 169 -4.97 12.38 -19.41
C ARG A 169 -5.95 12.51 -20.58
N PRO A 170 -7.26 12.69 -20.34
CA PRO A 170 -8.28 12.72 -21.40
C PRO A 170 -8.10 13.81 -22.47
N ASN A 171 -7.32 14.86 -22.20
CA ASN A 171 -7.13 16.02 -23.07
C ASN A 171 -5.68 16.20 -23.54
N ARG A 172 -4.95 15.11 -23.77
CA ARG A 172 -3.58 15.20 -24.27
C ARG A 172 -3.62 15.59 -25.75
N ARG A 173 -3.32 16.86 -26.08
CA ARG A 173 -2.95 17.24 -27.46
C ARG A 173 -1.66 16.50 -27.77
N HIS A 174 -1.71 15.59 -28.74
CA HIS A 174 -0.50 15.01 -29.32
C HIS A 174 0.24 16.16 -30.00
N GLN A 175 1.28 16.68 -29.35
CA GLN A 175 2.28 17.49 -30.03
C GLN A 175 3.18 16.48 -30.75
N TRP A 176 3.01 16.42 -32.07
CA TRP A 176 3.89 15.72 -33.00
C TRP A 176 5.22 16.45 -33.09
#